data_AF-A0A443HXK2-F1
#
_entry.id   AF-A0A443HXK2-F1
#
_cell.length_a   1.000
_cell.length_b   1.000
_cell.length_c   1.000
_cell.angle_alpha   90.00
_cell.angle_beta   90.00
_cell.angle_gamma   90.00
#
_symmetry.space_group_name_H-M   'P 1'
#
loop_
_entity.id
_entity.type
_entity.pdbx_description
1 polymer ?
#
loop_
_entity_poly.entity_id
_entity_poly.type
_entity_poly.pdbx_seq_one_letter_code
_entity_poly.pdbx_strand_id
1 'polypeptide(L)'
;MCVSTNIPFFPLGKAYIPLETRVTKFVFDRNNLAIPPHLQPMTPKRVHDELRNVRETATTTFNFLKALDRIYHTRFYHMCPKTDRTQYYLHRESIDYLLNWEPDSIHPYLQASAEARGYRILPVVAPTAKIPPFILHFHIEEETYTAFQIEYSRLRMEYLRGPYMRWIDAKASMEKVLRGCESEMGDMDYRAWRRWWDRIFLREMDKWEHRAQEIKMPAWNEIVKELYCLIQERVDLEGFWEE
;
A
#
# COMPACT_ATOMS: atom_id res chain seq x y z
N MET A 1 31.13 45.23 -5.01
CA MET A 1 30.01 45.19 -4.04
C MET A 1 29.43 43.79 -4.10
N CYS A 2 29.86 42.92 -3.18
CA CYS A 2 29.35 41.55 -3.08
C CYS A 2 28.11 41.56 -2.20
N VAL A 3 26.95 41.30 -2.79
CA VAL A 3 25.70 41.11 -2.03
C VAL A 3 25.73 39.68 -1.51
N SER A 4 26.15 39.54 -0.25
CA SER A 4 26.03 38.29 0.50
C SER A 4 24.57 38.10 0.87
N THR A 5 23.84 37.27 0.13
CA THR A 5 22.54 36.78 0.57
C THR A 5 22.76 35.66 1.57
N ASN A 6 22.75 36.02 2.85
CA ASN A 6 22.60 35.09 3.97
C ASN A 6 21.24 34.40 3.87
N ILE A 7 21.17 33.26 3.18
CA ILE A 7 20.07 32.32 3.33
C ILE A 7 20.32 31.57 4.64
N PRO A 8 19.42 31.62 5.64
CA PRO A 8 19.60 30.86 6.87
C PRO A 8 19.60 29.37 6.54
N PHE A 9 20.74 28.74 6.78
CA PHE A 9 20.92 27.30 6.80
C PHE A 9 20.09 26.74 7.96
N PHE A 10 18.93 26.13 7.68
CA PHE A 10 18.17 25.37 8.67
C PHE A 10 18.71 23.94 8.70
N PRO A 11 19.37 23.51 9.79
CA PRO A 11 19.86 22.14 9.90
C PRO A 11 18.69 21.26 10.33
N LEU A 12 17.89 20.74 9.39
CA LEU A 12 16.92 19.70 9.68
C LEU A 12 17.54 18.31 9.45
N GLY A 13 18.59 18.03 10.22
CA GLY A 13 18.97 16.66 10.55
C GLY A 13 17.93 16.04 11.47
N LYS A 14 16.71 15.84 10.99
CA LYS A 14 15.80 14.87 11.61
C LYS A 14 16.24 13.49 11.16
N ALA A 15 16.31 12.55 12.10
CA ALA A 15 16.47 11.15 11.77
C ALA A 15 15.39 10.78 10.75
N TYR A 16 15.82 10.21 9.61
CA TYR A 16 14.92 9.71 8.58
C TYR A 16 14.00 8.66 9.20
N ILE A 17 12.74 9.04 9.42
CA ILE A 17 11.66 8.09 9.67
C ILE A 17 11.15 7.74 8.27
N PRO A 18 11.32 6.49 7.80
CA PRO A 18 10.71 6.07 6.56
C PRO A 18 9.22 6.36 6.67
N LEU A 19 8.73 7.22 5.79
CA LEU A 19 7.30 7.40 5.62
C LEU A 19 6.72 6.01 5.41
N GLU A 20 5.84 5.61 6.33
CA GLU A 20 4.79 4.67 5.99
C GLU A 20 4.04 5.35 4.85
N THR A 21 4.52 5.09 3.63
CA THR A 21 3.79 5.33 2.40
C THR A 21 2.37 4.88 2.64
N ARG A 22 1.40 5.52 1.98
CA ARG A 22 -0.03 5.15 2.05
C ARG A 22 -0.24 3.73 1.50
N VAL A 23 0.34 2.71 2.13
CA VAL A 23 0.28 1.31 1.79
C VAL A 23 -1.17 0.95 1.87
N THR A 24 -1.64 0.20 0.88
CA THR A 24 -3.00 -0.33 0.91
C THR A 24 -3.22 -1.06 2.24
N LYS A 25 -4.14 -0.54 3.06
CA LYS A 25 -4.39 -1.07 4.39
C LYS A 25 -5.26 -2.32 4.28
N PHE A 26 -4.62 -3.49 4.34
CA PHE A 26 -5.32 -4.76 4.39
C PHE A 26 -5.73 -5.08 5.83
N VAL A 27 -7.04 -5.12 6.09
CA VAL A 27 -7.60 -5.51 7.39
C VAL A 27 -8.13 -6.94 7.29
N PHE A 28 -7.45 -7.85 7.98
CA PHE A 28 -7.83 -9.26 8.07
C PHE A 28 -8.45 -9.58 9.41
N ASP A 29 -9.51 -10.39 9.39
CA ASP A 29 -9.99 -11.01 10.61
C ASP A 29 -9.20 -12.29 10.87
N ARG A 30 -8.39 -12.28 11.93
CA ARG A 30 -7.56 -13.43 12.30
C ARG A 30 -8.38 -14.69 12.60
N ASN A 31 -9.63 -14.53 13.06
CA ASN A 31 -10.51 -15.65 13.34
C ASN A 31 -10.97 -16.35 12.06
N ASN A 32 -11.05 -15.61 10.94
CA ASN A 32 -11.41 -16.15 9.63
C ASN A 32 -10.26 -16.92 8.96
N LEU A 33 -9.02 -16.79 9.46
CA LEU A 33 -7.82 -17.46 8.94
C LEU A 33 -7.52 -18.80 9.62
N ALA A 34 -8.21 -19.10 10.72
CA ALA A 34 -8.05 -20.34 11.47
C ALA A 34 -9.28 -21.24 11.32
N ILE A 35 -9.08 -22.54 11.47
CA ILE A 35 -10.20 -23.50 11.47
C ILE A 35 -11.10 -23.20 12.68
N PRO A 36 -12.40 -23.00 12.46
CA PRO A 36 -13.36 -22.79 13.54
C PRO A 36 -13.29 -23.93 14.57
N PRO A 37 -13.39 -23.65 15.88
CA PRO A 37 -13.22 -24.67 16.93
C PRO A 37 -14.15 -25.89 16.77
N HIS A 38 -15.38 -25.67 16.27
CA HIS A 38 -16.35 -26.73 16.05
C HIS A 38 -15.98 -27.66 14.87
N LEU A 39 -15.14 -27.21 13.94
CA LEU A 39 -14.69 -28.01 12.81
C LEU A 39 -13.41 -28.78 13.10
N GLN A 40 -12.59 -28.33 14.06
CA GLN A 40 -11.29 -28.96 14.36
C GLN A 40 -11.37 -30.47 14.66
N PRO A 41 -12.29 -30.97 15.50
CA PRO A 41 -12.34 -32.40 15.83
C PRO A 41 -12.71 -33.29 14.64
N MET A 42 -13.45 -32.76 13.68
CA MET A 42 -13.96 -33.49 12.51
C MET A 42 -13.05 -33.33 11.29
N THR A 43 -11.94 -32.62 11.43
CA THR A 43 -11.02 -32.34 10.31
C THR A 43 -10.02 -33.49 10.16
N PRO A 44 -9.99 -34.19 9.03
CA PRO A 44 -8.98 -35.20 8.77
C PRO A 44 -7.57 -34.58 8.78
N LYS A 45 -6.58 -35.34 9.24
CA LYS A 45 -5.18 -34.87 9.31
C LYS A 45 -4.68 -34.31 7.98
N ARG A 46 -5.08 -34.92 6.85
CA ARG A 46 -4.72 -34.46 5.50
C ARG A 46 -5.22 -33.04 5.21
N VAL A 47 -6.46 -32.73 5.61
CA VAL A 47 -7.04 -31.38 5.46
C VAL A 47 -6.31 -30.37 6.34
N HIS A 48 -5.91 -30.77 7.56
CA HIS A 48 -5.09 -29.93 8.44
C HIS A 48 -3.72 -29.62 7.85
N ASP A 49 -3.01 -30.64 7.37
CA ASP A 49 -1.68 -30.50 6.80
C ASP A 49 -1.71 -29.62 5.54
N GLU A 50 -2.71 -29.81 4.68
CA GLU A 50 -2.89 -29.01 3.47
C GLU A 50 -3.26 -27.57 3.79
N LEU A 51 -4.15 -27.32 4.76
CA LEU A 51 -4.48 -25.96 5.17
C LEU A 51 -3.26 -25.22 5.72
N ARG A 52 -2.38 -25.88 6.46
CA ARG A 52 -1.13 -25.27 6.91
C ARG A 52 -0.29 -24.82 5.71
N ASN A 53 -0.12 -25.68 4.71
CA ASN A 53 0.60 -25.36 3.48
C ASN A 53 -0.04 -24.18 2.73
N VAL A 54 -1.36 -24.16 2.61
CA VAL A 54 -2.13 -23.04 2.03
C VAL A 54 -1.86 -21.73 2.78
N ARG A 55 -1.91 -21.74 4.11
CA ARG A 55 -1.70 -20.54 4.94
C ARG A 55 -0.27 -20.02 4.85
N GLU A 56 0.71 -20.91 4.85
CA GLU A 56 2.12 -20.55 4.68
C GLU A 56 2.36 -19.94 3.30
N THR A 57 1.79 -20.56 2.26
CA THR A 57 1.86 -20.05 0.89
C THR A 57 1.17 -18.70 0.75
N ALA A 58 -0.05 -18.55 1.27
CA ALA A 58 -0.79 -17.29 1.27
C ALA A 58 -0.01 -16.17 1.98
N THR A 59 0.55 -16.46 3.15
CA THR A 59 1.35 -15.50 3.92
C THR A 59 2.59 -15.06 3.14
N THR A 60 3.29 -16.01 2.55
CA THR A 60 4.48 -15.75 1.73
C THR A 60 4.11 -14.88 0.52
N THR A 61 3.10 -15.27 -0.24
CA THR A 61 2.62 -14.53 -1.42
C THR A 61 2.16 -13.12 -1.05
N PHE A 62 1.41 -12.97 0.03
CA PHE A 62 0.98 -11.67 0.52
C PHE A 62 2.16 -10.77 0.93
N ASN A 63 3.20 -11.32 1.56
CA ASN A 63 4.40 -10.56 1.91
C ASN A 63 5.15 -10.05 0.67
N PHE A 64 5.23 -10.86 -0.39
CA PHE A 64 5.77 -10.40 -1.68
C PHE A 64 4.91 -9.29 -2.29
N LEU A 65 3.58 -9.41 -2.26
CA LEU A 65 2.68 -8.36 -2.72
C LEU A 65 2.88 -7.05 -1.93
N LYS A 66 3.02 -7.13 -0.60
CA LYS A 66 3.31 -5.95 0.23
C LYS A 66 4.64 -5.29 -0.14
N ALA A 67 5.66 -6.08 -0.49
CA ALA A 67 6.92 -5.53 -0.96
C ALA A 67 6.75 -4.78 -2.29
N LEU A 68 6.01 -5.36 -3.24
CA LEU A 68 5.66 -4.68 -4.50
C LEU A 68 4.83 -3.41 -4.27
N ASP A 69 3.90 -3.43 -3.32
CA ASP A 69 3.10 -2.26 -2.97
C ASP A 69 3.95 -1.15 -2.36
N ARG A 70 4.91 -1.49 -1.49
CA ARG A 70 5.86 -0.50 -0.97
C ARG A 70 6.67 0.17 -2.09
N ILE A 71 7.19 -0.62 -3.04
CA ILE A 71 7.94 -0.09 -4.19
C ILE A 71 7.02 0.77 -5.10
N TYR A 72 5.77 0.35 -5.29
CA TYR A 72 4.80 1.14 -6.06
C TYR A 72 4.58 2.54 -5.46
N HIS A 73 4.57 2.65 -4.13
CA HIS A 73 4.42 3.93 -3.45
C HIS A 73 5.68 4.80 -3.46
N THR A 74 6.83 4.28 -3.90
CA THR A 74 8.03 5.10 -4.11
C THR A 74 8.12 5.69 -5.52
N ARG A 75 7.13 5.45 -6.39
CA ARG A 75 7.15 5.81 -7.82
C ARG A 75 7.51 7.27 -8.12
N PHE A 76 7.03 8.22 -7.33
CA PHE A 76 7.32 9.63 -7.53
C PHE A 76 8.81 9.95 -7.33
N TYR A 77 9.47 9.34 -6.35
CA TYR A 77 10.90 9.52 -6.12
C TYR A 77 11.76 8.98 -7.26
N HIS A 78 11.22 8.06 -8.07
CA HIS A 78 11.90 7.51 -9.24
C HIS A 78 11.67 8.32 -10.52
N MET A 79 11.07 9.51 -10.42
CA MET A 79 10.99 10.45 -11.54
C MET A 79 12.28 11.30 -11.67
N CYS A 80 13.14 11.35 -10.65
CA CYS A 80 14.37 12.13 -10.65
C CYS A 80 15.62 11.21 -10.71
N PRO A 81 16.59 11.47 -11.61
CA PRO A 81 17.85 10.75 -11.62
C PRO A 81 18.63 10.99 -10.32
N LYS A 82 19.45 9.99 -9.93
CA LYS A 82 20.31 10.05 -8.74
C LYS A 82 21.73 10.55 -9.05
N THR A 83 21.98 10.99 -10.28
CA THR A 83 23.28 11.47 -10.76
C THR A 83 23.70 12.75 -10.03
N ASP A 84 22.80 13.73 -9.94
CA ASP A 84 22.94 14.90 -9.07
C ASP A 84 22.21 14.67 -7.74
N ARG A 85 23.01 14.47 -6.69
CA ARG A 85 22.49 14.23 -5.33
C ARG A 85 21.72 15.42 -4.77
N THR A 86 22.11 16.64 -5.13
CA THR A 86 21.46 17.85 -4.62
C THR A 86 20.07 17.98 -5.22
N GLN A 87 19.96 17.81 -6.54
CA GLN A 87 18.67 17.83 -7.24
C GLN A 87 17.75 16.70 -6.76
N TYR A 88 18.30 15.48 -6.64
CA TYR A 88 17.52 14.34 -6.14
C TYR A 88 17.01 14.57 -4.71
N TYR A 89 17.83 15.16 -3.83
CA TYR A 89 17.42 15.47 -2.46
C TYR A 89 16.28 16.48 -2.43
N LEU A 90 16.41 17.59 -3.16
CA LEU A 90 15.38 18.64 -3.24
C LEU A 90 14.07 18.11 -3.85
N HIS A 91 14.15 17.31 -4.91
CA HIS A 91 12.99 16.63 -5.50
C HIS A 91 12.30 15.73 -4.49
N ARG A 92 13.08 14.91 -3.78
CA ARG A 92 12.55 14.00 -2.76
C ARG A 92 11.86 14.73 -1.62
N GLU A 93 12.46 15.79 -1.09
CA GLU A 93 11.81 16.61 -0.05
C GLU A 93 10.50 17.21 -0.56
N SER A 94 10.47 17.66 -1.81
CA SER A 94 9.27 18.22 -2.44
C SER A 94 8.15 17.19 -2.55
N ILE A 95 8.48 15.95 -2.94
CA ILE A 95 7.52 14.83 -2.94
C ILE A 95 7.05 14.51 -1.51
N ASP A 96 7.95 14.51 -0.53
CA ASP A 96 7.58 14.26 0.87
C ASP A 96 6.61 15.34 1.39
N TYR A 97 6.86 16.63 1.11
CA TYR A 97 5.94 17.72 1.44
C TYR A 97 4.58 17.53 0.79
N LEU A 98 4.54 17.21 -0.51
CA LEU A 98 3.30 16.95 -1.23
C LEU A 98 2.52 15.79 -0.60
N LEU A 99 3.16 14.64 -0.36
CA LEU A 99 2.48 13.43 0.10
C LEU A 99 2.00 13.53 1.57
N ASN A 100 2.69 14.31 2.39
CA ASN A 100 2.38 14.54 3.81
C ASN A 100 1.36 15.64 4.07
N TRP A 101 1.04 16.44 3.06
CA TRP A 101 -0.01 17.43 3.20
C TRP A 101 -1.37 16.72 3.34
N GLU A 102 -2.04 16.99 4.45
CA GLU A 102 -3.36 16.46 4.78
C GLU A 102 -4.35 17.61 4.94
N PRO A 103 -5.47 17.60 4.21
CA PRO A 103 -6.55 18.53 4.46
C PRO A 103 -7.18 18.20 5.83
N ASP A 104 -7.26 19.20 6.69
CA ASP A 104 -8.01 19.19 7.95
C ASP A 104 -7.70 18.02 8.89
N SER A 105 -6.42 17.85 9.28
CA SER A 105 -6.08 16.89 10.33
C SER A 105 -6.68 17.32 11.67
N ILE A 106 -7.77 16.66 12.06
CA ILE A 106 -8.32 16.79 13.42
C ILE A 106 -7.28 16.18 14.36
N HIS A 107 -6.69 16.99 15.23
CA HIS A 107 -5.68 16.53 16.17
C HIS A 107 -6.23 15.32 16.97
N PRO A 108 -5.58 14.14 16.98
CA PRO A 108 -6.12 12.90 17.55
C PRO A 108 -6.57 13.01 19.02
N TYR A 109 -5.88 13.85 19.80
CA TYR A 109 -6.25 14.17 21.17
C TYR A 109 -7.59 14.90 21.28
N LEU A 110 -7.87 15.85 20.37
CA LEU A 110 -9.13 16.56 20.35
C LEU A 110 -10.26 15.60 19.99
N GLN A 111 -10.05 14.73 19.00
CA GLN A 111 -10.98 13.67 18.60
C GLN A 111 -11.34 12.73 19.75
N ALA A 112 -10.34 12.14 20.40
CA ALA A 112 -10.57 11.23 21.52
C ALA A 112 -11.24 11.91 22.73
N SER A 113 -10.89 13.17 23.03
CA SER A 113 -11.49 13.91 24.15
C SER A 113 -12.94 14.34 23.89
N ALA A 114 -13.29 14.63 22.64
CA ALA A 114 -14.64 15.04 22.26
C ALA A 114 -15.60 13.84 22.19
N GLU A 115 -15.14 12.71 21.65
CA GLU A 115 -15.89 11.45 21.65
C GLU A 115 -16.21 10.98 23.08
N ALA A 116 -15.24 11.08 23.99
CA ALA A 116 -15.43 10.73 25.41
C ALA A 116 -16.41 11.66 26.16
N ARG A 117 -16.67 12.86 25.64
CA ARG A 117 -17.51 13.89 26.29
C ARG A 117 -18.81 14.18 25.54
N GLY A 118 -19.10 13.46 24.45
CA GLY A 118 -20.30 13.66 23.62
C GLY A 118 -20.33 14.98 22.83
N TYR A 119 -19.17 15.64 22.64
CA TYR A 119 -19.09 16.88 21.89
C TYR A 119 -18.86 16.60 20.39
N ARG A 120 -19.51 17.40 19.54
CA ARG A 120 -19.23 17.44 18.10
C ARG A 120 -18.07 18.42 17.88
N ILE A 121 -16.90 17.92 17.45
CA ILE A 121 -15.80 18.81 17.05
C ILE A 121 -16.23 19.55 15.79
N LEU A 122 -16.29 20.87 15.87
CA LEU A 122 -16.35 21.70 14.67
C LEU A 122 -14.98 21.58 13.98
N PRO A 123 -14.92 21.36 12.65
CA PRO A 123 -13.66 21.35 11.92
C PRO A 123 -12.81 22.56 12.30
N VAL A 124 -11.48 22.41 12.28
CA VAL A 124 -10.56 23.53 12.53
C VAL A 124 -11.05 24.73 11.71
N VAL A 125 -11.31 25.86 12.37
CA VAL A 125 -12.06 26.99 11.78
C VAL A 125 -11.36 27.58 10.54
N ALA A 126 -10.07 27.27 10.36
CA ALA A 126 -9.31 27.59 9.16
C ALA A 126 -8.84 26.30 8.46
N PRO A 127 -8.98 26.20 7.13
CA PRO A 127 -8.48 25.08 6.36
C PRO A 127 -6.95 24.97 6.47
N THR A 128 -6.40 23.75 6.35
CA THR A 128 -4.94 23.56 6.28
C THR A 128 -4.35 24.45 5.18
N ALA A 129 -3.35 25.27 5.53
CA ALA A 129 -2.68 26.13 4.57
C ALA A 129 -2.06 25.30 3.44
N LYS A 130 -2.26 25.74 2.20
CA LYS A 130 -1.61 25.15 1.04
C LYS A 130 -0.10 25.39 1.08
N ILE A 131 0.64 24.53 0.40
CA ILE A 131 2.09 24.59 0.33
C ILE A 131 2.51 25.77 -0.56
N PRO A 132 3.42 26.65 -0.13
CA PRO A 132 3.95 27.69 -1.01
C PRO A 132 4.76 27.09 -2.18
N PRO A 133 4.64 27.60 -3.41
CA PRO A 133 5.25 26.96 -4.59
C PRO A 133 6.79 27.04 -4.58
N PHE A 134 7.37 28.10 -4.00
CA PHE A 134 8.80 28.33 -3.98
C PHE A 134 9.60 27.33 -3.12
N ILE A 135 8.96 26.55 -2.24
CA ILE A 135 9.64 25.50 -1.46
C ILE A 135 9.75 24.18 -2.24
N LEU A 136 9.03 24.05 -3.36
CA LEU A 136 8.96 22.83 -4.14
C LEU A 136 9.91 22.92 -5.33
N HIS A 137 10.73 21.89 -5.48
CA HIS A 137 11.77 21.78 -6.49
C HIS A 137 11.64 20.43 -7.19
N PHE A 138 10.89 20.39 -8.29
CA PHE A 138 10.74 19.15 -9.06
C PHE A 138 11.78 19.09 -10.18
N HIS A 139 12.60 18.05 -10.15
CA HIS A 139 13.39 17.60 -11.30
C HIS A 139 12.81 16.27 -11.77
N ILE A 140 12.21 16.24 -12.96
CA ILE A 140 11.55 15.06 -13.51
C ILE A 140 12.16 14.69 -14.86
N GLU A 141 12.41 13.41 -15.05
CA GLU A 141 13.02 12.84 -16.26
C GLU A 141 12.31 11.54 -16.64
N GLU A 142 11.83 11.48 -17.88
CA GLU A 142 11.06 10.34 -18.39
C GLU A 142 11.92 9.07 -18.49
N GLU A 143 13.19 9.20 -18.90
CA GLU A 143 14.11 8.08 -19.07
C GLU A 143 14.36 7.35 -17.74
N THR A 144 14.61 8.11 -16.68
CA THR A 144 14.81 7.56 -15.33
C THR A 144 13.56 6.82 -14.84
N TYR A 145 12.37 7.41 -15.04
CA TYR A 145 11.13 6.76 -14.65
C TYR A 145 10.85 5.49 -15.49
N THR A 146 11.12 5.54 -16.78
CA THR A 146 10.94 4.39 -17.70
C THR A 146 11.83 3.23 -17.31
N ALA A 147 13.09 3.48 -16.95
CA ALA A 147 14.00 2.46 -16.44
C ALA A 147 13.46 1.80 -15.16
N PHE A 148 12.92 2.61 -14.23
CA PHE A 148 12.26 2.11 -13.03
C PHE A 148 10.99 1.29 -13.35
N GLN A 149 10.18 1.73 -14.33
CA GLN A 149 8.97 1.04 -14.77
C GLN A 149 9.29 -0.35 -15.34
N ILE A 150 10.36 -0.48 -16.12
CA ILE A 150 10.84 -1.75 -16.66
C ILE A 150 11.22 -2.70 -15.52
N GLU A 151 12.02 -2.22 -14.56
CA GLU A 151 12.46 -3.02 -13.42
C GLU A 151 11.27 -3.45 -12.53
N TYR A 152 10.34 -2.54 -12.26
CA TYR A 152 9.11 -2.88 -11.54
C TYR A 152 8.29 -3.94 -12.28
N SER A 153 8.18 -3.81 -13.60
CA SER A 153 7.45 -4.77 -14.44
C SER A 153 8.09 -6.16 -14.39
N ARG A 154 9.43 -6.24 -14.35
CA ARG A 154 10.18 -7.48 -14.13
C ARG A 154 9.83 -8.11 -12.79
N LEU A 155 9.92 -7.35 -11.69
CA LEU A 155 9.59 -7.83 -10.33
C LEU A 155 8.13 -8.30 -10.24
N ARG A 156 7.21 -7.57 -10.85
CA ARG A 156 5.79 -7.95 -10.93
C ARG A 156 5.60 -9.26 -11.70
N MET A 157 6.28 -9.45 -12.83
CA MET A 157 6.21 -10.70 -13.59
C MET A 157 6.77 -11.89 -12.80
N GLU A 158 7.86 -11.71 -12.05
CA GLU A 158 8.42 -12.74 -11.17
C GLU A 158 7.46 -13.12 -10.06
N TYR A 159 6.80 -12.14 -9.44
CA TYR A 159 5.76 -12.38 -8.46
C TYR A 159 4.59 -13.18 -9.04
N LEU A 160 4.10 -12.78 -10.22
CA LEU A 160 2.98 -13.45 -10.88
C LEU A 160 3.31 -14.89 -11.28
N ARG A 161 4.52 -15.14 -11.81
CA ARG A 161 4.96 -16.48 -12.23
C ARG A 161 5.40 -17.39 -11.09
N GLY A 162 5.78 -16.83 -9.95
CA GLY A 162 6.29 -17.58 -8.80
C GLY A 162 5.27 -17.64 -7.65
N PRO A 163 5.38 -16.75 -6.63
CA PRO A 163 4.50 -16.74 -5.47
C PRO A 163 3.00 -16.80 -5.78
N TYR A 164 2.53 -16.04 -6.77
CA TYR A 164 1.11 -16.02 -7.12
C TYR A 164 0.64 -17.34 -7.74
N MET A 165 1.40 -17.93 -8.68
CA MET A 165 1.08 -19.27 -9.21
C MET A 165 1.06 -20.33 -8.12
N ARG A 166 2.04 -20.32 -7.20
CA ARG A 166 2.05 -21.25 -6.05
C ARG A 166 0.81 -21.10 -5.17
N TRP A 167 0.30 -19.88 -5.02
CA TRP A 167 -0.95 -19.63 -4.31
C TRP A 167 -2.15 -20.26 -5.02
N ILE A 168 -2.26 -20.08 -6.35
CA ILE A 168 -3.31 -20.71 -7.15
C ILE A 168 -3.24 -22.24 -7.07
N ASP A 169 -2.04 -22.81 -7.16
CA ASP A 169 -1.81 -24.25 -7.04
C ASP A 169 -2.19 -24.79 -5.66
N ALA A 170 -1.81 -24.06 -4.59
CA ALA A 170 -2.15 -24.43 -3.21
C ALA A 170 -3.67 -24.40 -2.97
N LYS A 171 -4.39 -23.41 -3.51
CA LYS A 171 -5.86 -23.42 -3.48
C LYS A 171 -6.42 -24.66 -4.16
N ALA A 172 -5.98 -24.93 -5.39
CA ALA A 172 -6.48 -26.06 -6.17
C ALA A 172 -6.17 -27.40 -5.49
N SER A 173 -5.00 -27.51 -4.85
CA SER A 173 -4.61 -28.67 -4.04
C SER A 173 -5.54 -28.86 -2.84
N MET A 174 -5.80 -27.80 -2.07
CA MET A 174 -6.75 -27.83 -0.95
C MET A 174 -8.15 -28.28 -1.38
N GLU A 175 -8.65 -27.80 -2.52
CA GLU A 175 -9.94 -28.24 -3.03
C GLU A 175 -9.95 -29.72 -3.41
N LYS A 176 -8.86 -30.24 -3.97
CA LYS A 176 -8.73 -31.67 -4.27
C LYS A 176 -8.71 -32.50 -2.99
N VAL A 177 -7.96 -32.07 -1.97
CA VAL A 177 -7.91 -32.74 -0.67
C VAL A 177 -9.28 -32.75 0.01
N LEU A 178 -9.97 -31.60 0.03
CA LEU A 178 -11.33 -31.51 0.59
C LEU A 178 -12.30 -32.47 -0.10
N ARG A 179 -12.31 -32.52 -1.44
CA ARG A 179 -13.15 -33.46 -2.20
C ARG A 179 -12.78 -34.92 -1.91
N GLY A 180 -11.48 -35.23 -1.78
CA GLY A 180 -11.00 -36.57 -1.46
C GLY A 180 -11.39 -37.05 -0.05
N CYS A 181 -11.67 -36.13 0.86
CA CYS A 181 -12.10 -36.43 2.23
C CYS A 181 -13.63 -36.38 2.41
N GLU A 182 -14.42 -36.23 1.34
CA GLU A 182 -15.89 -36.16 1.44
C GLU A 182 -16.52 -37.41 2.06
N SER A 183 -15.95 -38.60 1.87
CA SER A 183 -16.44 -39.83 2.50
C SER A 183 -15.91 -40.04 3.92
N GLU A 184 -14.80 -39.38 4.28
CA GLU A 184 -14.20 -39.43 5.63
C GLU A 184 -14.90 -38.45 6.58
N MET A 185 -15.40 -37.34 6.03
CA MET A 185 -16.16 -36.31 6.73
C MET A 185 -17.65 -36.58 6.53
N GLY A 186 -18.47 -36.65 7.58
CA GLY A 186 -19.91 -36.78 7.38
C GLY A 186 -20.46 -35.63 6.53
N ASP A 187 -21.55 -35.85 5.77
CA ASP A 187 -22.13 -34.87 4.83
C ASP A 187 -22.28 -33.45 5.43
N MET A 188 -22.73 -33.38 6.68
CA MET A 188 -22.92 -32.12 7.39
C MET A 188 -21.59 -31.41 7.70
N ASP A 189 -20.58 -32.17 8.12
CA ASP A 189 -19.25 -31.65 8.46
C ASP A 189 -18.52 -31.18 7.20
N TYR A 190 -18.61 -31.95 6.12
CA TYR A 190 -18.06 -31.58 4.82
C TYR A 190 -18.67 -30.27 4.30
N ARG A 191 -20.00 -30.12 4.35
CA ARG A 191 -20.68 -28.88 3.95
C ARG A 191 -20.28 -27.69 4.81
N ALA A 192 -20.14 -27.89 6.12
CA ALA A 192 -19.71 -26.83 7.04
C ALA A 192 -18.26 -26.38 6.72
N TRP A 193 -17.37 -27.34 6.47
CA TRP A 193 -16.00 -27.08 6.03
C TRP A 193 -15.93 -26.34 4.70
N ARG A 194 -16.70 -26.80 3.70
CA ARG A 194 -16.73 -26.15 2.38
C ARG A 194 -17.26 -24.74 2.48
N ARG A 195 -18.31 -24.51 3.28
CA ARG A 195 -18.83 -23.16 3.55
C ARG A 195 -17.79 -22.26 4.18
N TRP A 196 -17.05 -22.74 5.18
CA TRP A 196 -15.98 -21.95 5.79
C TRP A 196 -14.87 -21.62 4.79
N TRP A 197 -14.40 -22.61 4.03
CA TRP A 197 -13.39 -22.41 3.00
C TRP A 197 -13.82 -21.34 1.97
N ASP A 198 -15.00 -21.50 1.37
CA ASP A 198 -15.45 -20.63 0.28
C ASP A 198 -15.88 -19.23 0.73
N ARG A 199 -16.59 -19.14 1.86
CA ARG A 199 -17.29 -17.90 2.25
C ARG A 199 -16.56 -17.11 3.31
N ILE A 200 -15.64 -17.74 4.05
CA ILE A 200 -14.94 -17.13 5.18
C ILE A 200 -13.46 -16.98 4.83
N PHE A 201 -12.74 -18.10 4.65
CA PHE A 201 -11.31 -18.06 4.40
C PHE A 201 -10.95 -17.40 3.07
N LEU A 202 -11.53 -17.86 1.95
CA LEU A 202 -11.23 -17.27 0.64
C LEU A 202 -11.66 -15.81 0.53
N ARG A 203 -12.74 -15.41 1.21
CA ARG A 203 -13.18 -14.01 1.26
C ARG A 203 -12.13 -13.10 1.94
N GLU A 204 -11.39 -13.61 2.92
CA GLU A 204 -10.25 -12.86 3.47
C GLU A 204 -9.12 -12.75 2.44
N MET A 205 -8.87 -13.78 1.64
CA MET A 205 -7.83 -13.78 0.62
C MET A 205 -8.15 -12.86 -0.57
N ASP A 206 -9.42 -12.80 -0.96
CA ASP A 206 -9.90 -11.92 -2.04
C ASP A 206 -9.51 -10.45 -1.82
N LYS A 207 -9.41 -10.01 -0.56
CA LYS A 207 -9.03 -8.64 -0.18
C LYS A 207 -7.68 -8.21 -0.76
N TRP A 208 -6.74 -9.14 -0.94
CA TRP A 208 -5.42 -8.84 -1.49
C TRP A 208 -5.18 -9.46 -2.87
N GLU A 209 -5.95 -10.48 -3.24
CA GLU A 209 -5.78 -11.18 -4.51
C GLU A 209 -6.10 -10.32 -5.74
N HIS A 210 -7.14 -9.49 -5.66
CA HIS A 210 -7.45 -8.55 -6.75
C HIS A 210 -6.31 -7.52 -6.94
N ARG A 211 -5.75 -7.04 -5.83
CA ARG A 211 -4.64 -6.09 -5.84
C ARG A 211 -3.40 -6.64 -6.54
N ALA A 212 -3.15 -7.95 -6.45
CA ALA A 212 -2.05 -8.62 -7.13
C ALA A 212 -2.07 -8.41 -8.66
N GLN A 213 -3.26 -8.29 -9.25
CA GLN A 213 -3.43 -8.09 -10.69
C GLN A 213 -3.41 -6.61 -11.07
N GLU A 214 -3.98 -5.76 -10.21
CA GLU A 214 -4.12 -4.32 -10.43
C GLU A 214 -2.80 -3.56 -10.29
N ILE A 215 -1.85 -4.07 -9.49
CA ILE A 215 -0.63 -3.32 -9.20
C ILE A 215 0.27 -3.25 -10.44
N LYS A 216 0.08 -2.19 -11.23
CA LYS A 216 0.81 -1.88 -12.45
C LYS A 216 1.32 -0.46 -12.34
N MET A 217 2.57 -0.27 -12.73
CA MET A 217 3.18 1.06 -12.71
C MET A 217 2.52 1.93 -13.79
N PRO A 218 2.05 3.14 -13.46
CA PRO A 218 1.43 4.03 -14.43
C PRO A 218 2.42 4.40 -15.55
N ALA A 219 1.89 4.73 -16.72
CA ALA A 219 2.68 5.30 -17.80
C ALA A 219 3.17 6.70 -17.43
N TRP A 220 4.16 7.21 -18.16
CA TRP A 220 4.76 8.53 -17.91
C TRP A 220 3.72 9.66 -17.84
N ASN A 221 2.84 9.73 -18.84
CA ASN A 221 1.76 10.71 -18.89
C ASN A 221 0.78 10.60 -17.71
N GLU A 222 0.49 9.38 -17.25
CA GLU A 222 -0.40 9.12 -16.12
C GLU A 222 0.24 9.58 -14.80
N ILE A 223 1.52 9.27 -14.56
CA ILE A 223 2.20 9.66 -13.32
C ILE A 223 2.47 11.17 -13.26
N VAL A 224 2.80 11.81 -14.38
CA VAL A 224 2.94 13.26 -14.46
C VAL A 224 1.61 13.95 -14.20
N LYS A 225 0.52 13.43 -14.77
CA LYS A 225 -0.84 13.94 -14.49
C LYS A 225 -1.22 13.75 -13.03
N GLU A 226 -0.91 12.59 -12.44
CA GLU A 226 -1.16 12.32 -11.03
C GLU A 226 -0.39 13.31 -10.14
N LEU A 227 0.90 13.53 -10.41
CA LEU A 227 1.72 14.52 -9.70
C LEU A 227 1.17 15.94 -9.86
N TYR A 228 0.75 16.32 -11.07
CA TYR A 228 0.14 17.62 -11.33
C TYR A 228 -1.16 17.82 -10.55
N CYS A 229 -2.04 16.80 -10.49
CA CYS A 229 -3.24 16.86 -9.67
C CYS A 229 -2.93 17.04 -8.18
N LEU A 230 -1.89 16.36 -7.66
CA LEU A 230 -1.42 16.57 -6.28
C LEU A 230 -0.92 18.01 -6.06
N ILE A 231 -0.21 18.57 -7.03
CA ILE A 231 0.26 19.96 -6.96
C ILE A 231 -0.95 20.93 -6.94
N GLN A 232 -1.91 20.78 -7.86
CA GLN A 232 -3.09 21.64 -7.93
C GLN A 232 -3.93 21.61 -6.64
N GLU A 233 -4.08 20.42 -6.04
CA GLU A 233 -4.82 20.24 -4.80
C GLU A 233 -4.12 20.93 -3.62
N ARG A 234 -2.79 20.79 -3.51
CA ARG A 234 -2.05 20.99 -2.26
C ARG A 234 -1.16 22.23 -2.24
N VAL A 235 -0.87 22.81 -3.40
CA VAL A 235 0.03 23.95 -3.55
C VAL A 235 -0.76 25.22 -3.79
N ASP A 236 -0.31 26.30 -3.16
CA ASP A 236 -0.86 27.63 -3.36
C ASP A 236 -0.36 28.20 -4.69
N LEU A 237 -1.16 28.07 -5.73
CA LEU A 237 -0.81 28.52 -7.07
C LEU A 237 -1.34 29.93 -7.38
N GLU A 238 -1.99 30.60 -6.41
CA GLU A 238 -2.49 31.96 -6.58
C GLU A 238 -1.32 32.94 -6.79
N GLY A 239 -1.38 33.75 -7.85
CA GLY A 239 -0.35 34.75 -8.19
C GLY A 239 0.94 34.20 -8.83
N PHE A 240 1.12 32.88 -8.96
CA PHE A 240 2.34 32.29 -9.55
C PHE A 240 2.31 32.16 -11.09
N TRP A 241 1.16 32.45 -11.72
CA TRP A 241 0.94 32.36 -13.17
C TRP A 241 0.60 33.71 -13.82
N GLU A 242 0.74 34.83 -13.11
CA GLU A 242 0.37 36.18 -13.59
C GLU A 242 1.55 36.98 -14.21
N GLU A 243 2.59 36.31 -14.73
CA GLU A 243 3.68 36.93 -15.50
C GLU A 243 3.68 36.51 -16.98
#